data_AF-A0A7C2B391-F1
#
_entry.id   AF-A0A7C2B391-F1
#
_cell.length_a   1.000
_cell.length_b   1.000
_cell.length_c   1.000
_cell.angle_alpha   90.00
_cell.angle_beta   90.00
_cell.angle_gamma   90.00
#
_symmetry.space_group_name_H-M   'P 1'
#
loop_
_entity.id
_entity.type
_entity.pdbx_description
1 polymer ?
#
loop_
_entity_poly.entity_id
_entity_poly.type
_entity_poly.pdbx_seq_one_letter_code
_entity_poly.pdbx_strand_id
1 'polypeptide(L)'
;MLRRAFLGLALAALSAPAVAQCLTGPDNLTGSCWTPTTANLPIFPATTLPGTAITWQQCQPAQQCMRIMISAPLASTCAQYKSAVTAFDCNGQPVLAGSMLMDYTRTWQESLQNPPKKYQVYRFVVKIDMSLAGGVGLPSFAPTCVPTTTAFYYGYMDYAFDCATGGAEAALVLFHNCDNFIHHPLSSTPGTFHPGTTYALVAPSTTANPFLAGAVIPPGGSLTAEAVRNVPSTSTATCQTEDIISSGVMGYIGSGCFCSPTPGAMPPQLSARRLFGKGSCINAAGFGTSFQTSNTMPNFPWFHMMTTAIGRWTTTANYPGPEVAWVDEAPVFYRDGCTPSSTGTPQAYGEVFYGGSTLGGYTIDQVGGPVLTDKFTDLASNTSWQVPGPPPNTFMGNVLPTRHLIYVNLP
;
A
#
# COMPACT_ATOMS: atom_id res chain seq x y z
N MET A 1 9.99 -34.04 -66.67
CA MET A 1 10.47 -32.68 -66.35
C MET A 1 9.35 -31.92 -65.66
N LEU A 2 9.32 -31.85 -64.32
CA LEU A 2 8.40 -30.97 -63.58
C LEU A 2 9.23 -30.11 -62.63
N ARG A 3 9.27 -28.80 -62.88
CA ARG A 3 9.99 -27.81 -62.09
C ARG A 3 9.18 -27.49 -60.83
N ARG A 4 9.86 -27.53 -59.67
CA ARG A 4 9.39 -27.01 -58.39
C ARG A 4 9.44 -25.47 -58.42
N ALA A 5 8.40 -24.83 -57.93
CA ALA A 5 8.44 -23.42 -57.50
C ALA A 5 7.98 -23.37 -56.04
N PHE A 6 8.93 -23.14 -55.13
CA PHE A 6 8.64 -22.82 -53.73
C PHE A 6 8.47 -21.31 -53.63
N LEU A 7 7.27 -20.87 -53.26
CA LEU A 7 6.97 -19.47 -52.95
C LEU A 7 7.21 -19.27 -51.44
N GLY A 8 8.34 -18.68 -51.09
CA GLY A 8 8.64 -18.27 -49.71
C GLY A 8 7.93 -16.97 -49.39
N LEU A 9 6.89 -17.03 -48.55
CA LEU A 9 6.21 -15.85 -48.02
C LEU A 9 6.95 -15.39 -46.76
N ALA A 10 7.74 -14.32 -46.87
CA ALA A 10 8.38 -13.67 -45.73
C ALA A 10 7.32 -12.84 -44.99
N LEU A 11 6.89 -13.28 -43.80
CA LEU A 11 6.15 -12.44 -42.86
C LEU A 11 7.11 -11.40 -42.30
N ALA A 12 7.06 -10.18 -42.85
CA ALA A 12 7.60 -9.00 -42.18
C ALA A 12 6.67 -8.67 -41.00
N ALA A 13 7.01 -9.16 -39.81
CA ALA A 13 6.41 -8.69 -38.57
C ALA A 13 6.81 -7.22 -38.36
N LEU A 14 5.90 -6.32 -38.73
CA LEU A 14 5.93 -4.93 -38.30
C LEU A 14 5.78 -4.91 -36.78
N SER A 15 6.90 -4.99 -36.06
CA SER A 15 6.96 -4.57 -34.66
C SER A 15 6.67 -3.07 -34.68
N ALA A 16 5.46 -2.68 -34.27
CA ALA A 16 5.21 -1.29 -33.93
C ALA A 16 6.27 -0.88 -32.91
N PRO A 17 6.93 0.28 -33.08
CA PRO A 17 7.82 0.78 -32.04
C PRO A 17 6.95 0.92 -30.80
N ALA A 18 7.22 0.11 -29.77
CA ALA A 18 6.76 0.41 -28.43
C ALA A 18 7.44 1.74 -28.11
N VAL A 19 6.71 2.84 -28.29
CA VAL A 19 7.20 4.14 -27.90
C VAL A 19 7.17 4.09 -26.38
N ALA A 20 8.27 3.62 -25.81
CA ALA A 20 8.55 3.68 -24.40
C ALA A 20 8.59 5.18 -24.07
N GLN A 21 7.45 5.66 -23.62
CA GLN A 21 7.28 6.96 -23.05
C GLN A 21 6.69 6.64 -21.70
N CYS A 22 7.50 6.81 -20.64
CA CYS A 22 6.90 7.15 -19.37
C CYS A 22 5.83 8.19 -19.64
N LEU A 23 4.63 7.99 -19.09
CA LEU A 23 3.57 8.97 -19.17
C LEU A 23 4.17 10.25 -18.59
N THR A 24 4.67 11.12 -19.47
CA THR A 24 5.42 12.32 -19.13
C THR A 24 4.47 13.43 -18.67
N GLY A 25 3.18 13.10 -18.56
CA GLY A 25 2.13 13.93 -18.01
C GLY A 25 1.64 13.39 -16.67
N PRO A 26 0.98 14.24 -15.87
CA PRO A 26 0.38 13.83 -14.61
C PRO A 26 -0.64 12.69 -14.82
N ASP A 27 -0.93 11.96 -13.76
CA ASP A 27 -2.05 11.00 -13.67
C ASP A 27 -3.44 11.66 -13.86
N ASN A 28 -3.48 12.97 -14.12
CA ASN A 28 -4.65 13.84 -14.24
C ASN A 28 -5.52 13.89 -12.98
N LEU A 29 -4.96 13.55 -11.82
CA LEU A 29 -5.65 13.66 -10.54
C LEU A 29 -5.36 15.00 -9.84
N THR A 30 -4.30 15.69 -10.26
CA THR A 30 -4.05 17.08 -9.83
C THR A 30 -4.94 18.06 -10.59
N GLY A 31 -5.57 19.00 -9.87
CA GLY A 31 -6.46 20.00 -10.47
C GLY A 31 -7.19 20.84 -9.45
N SER A 32 -8.24 21.55 -9.91
CA SER A 32 -9.15 22.28 -9.02
C SER A 32 -9.74 21.33 -7.98
N CYS A 33 -9.88 21.78 -6.74
CA CYS A 33 -10.36 20.96 -5.63
C CYS A 33 -11.65 20.19 -5.95
N TRP A 34 -11.61 18.86 -5.77
CA TRP A 34 -12.78 17.97 -5.77
C TRP A 34 -13.58 17.95 -7.08
N THR A 35 -12.97 18.38 -8.17
CA THR A 35 -13.58 18.35 -9.50
C THR A 35 -13.51 16.94 -10.08
N PRO A 36 -14.57 16.49 -10.77
CA PRO A 36 -14.50 15.26 -11.55
C PRO A 36 -13.41 15.35 -12.63
N THR A 37 -12.56 14.33 -12.72
CA THR A 37 -11.47 14.20 -13.69
C THR A 37 -11.34 12.76 -14.17
N THR A 38 -10.68 12.51 -15.30
CA THR A 38 -10.37 11.15 -15.75
C THR A 38 -8.91 10.84 -15.45
N ALA A 39 -8.69 9.80 -14.66
CA ALA A 39 -7.36 9.33 -14.33
C ALA A 39 -6.65 8.84 -15.60
N ASN A 40 -5.41 9.25 -15.80
CA ASN A 40 -4.54 8.77 -16.87
C ASN A 40 -3.58 7.72 -16.31
N LEU A 41 -4.07 6.50 -16.14
CA LEU A 41 -3.31 5.38 -15.61
C LEU A 41 -3.03 4.34 -16.71
N PRO A 42 -1.84 3.74 -16.74
CA PRO A 42 -1.53 2.68 -17.69
C PRO A 42 -2.29 1.40 -17.36
N ILE A 43 -2.25 0.44 -18.29
CA ILE A 43 -2.65 -0.93 -17.98
C ILE A 43 -1.53 -1.59 -17.17
N PHE A 44 -1.87 -2.10 -15.99
CA PHE A 44 -0.92 -2.81 -15.13
C PHE A 44 -0.85 -4.29 -15.51
N PRO A 45 0.34 -4.85 -15.81
CA PRO A 45 0.46 -6.23 -16.22
C PRO A 45 0.36 -7.19 -15.03
N ALA A 46 0.07 -8.46 -15.31
CA ALA A 46 0.29 -9.53 -14.35
C ALA A 46 1.79 -9.67 -14.05
N THR A 47 2.15 -10.04 -12.82
CA THR A 47 3.55 -10.21 -12.43
C THR A 47 3.76 -11.46 -11.58
N THR A 48 4.99 -11.98 -11.61
CA THR A 48 5.45 -13.05 -10.72
C THR A 48 6.76 -12.61 -10.11
N LEU A 49 6.77 -12.47 -8.79
CA LEU A 49 7.90 -11.95 -8.05
C LEU A 49 8.51 -13.05 -7.17
N PRO A 50 9.83 -13.30 -7.24
CA PRO A 50 10.51 -14.02 -6.16
C PRO A 50 10.41 -13.16 -4.90
N GLY A 51 10.16 -13.75 -3.74
CA GLY A 51 9.89 -13.00 -2.51
C GLY A 51 10.42 -13.69 -1.27
N THR A 52 10.11 -13.10 -0.12
CA THR A 52 10.35 -13.69 1.19
C THR A 52 9.12 -13.52 2.06
N ALA A 53 8.78 -14.58 2.79
CA ALA A 53 7.86 -14.49 3.91
C ALA A 53 8.66 -14.24 5.18
N ILE A 54 8.16 -13.37 6.04
CA ILE A 54 8.82 -12.97 7.28
C ILE A 54 7.86 -13.24 8.43
N THR A 55 8.33 -13.94 9.45
CA THR A 55 7.62 -14.13 10.71
C THR A 55 8.39 -13.44 11.82
N TRP A 56 7.75 -12.57 12.60
CA TRP A 56 8.35 -12.04 13.81
C TRP A 56 7.76 -12.72 15.02
N GLN A 57 8.64 -13.25 15.86
CA GLN A 57 8.32 -13.76 17.18
C GLN A 57 9.36 -13.18 18.15
N GLN A 58 8.93 -12.54 19.23
CA GLN A 58 9.86 -11.94 20.22
C GLN A 58 10.82 -10.91 19.61
N CYS A 59 10.33 -10.08 18.67
CA CYS A 59 11.06 -9.13 17.84
C CYS A 59 12.18 -9.75 16.98
N GLN A 60 12.26 -11.08 16.87
CA GLN A 60 13.22 -11.77 16.03
C GLN A 60 12.57 -12.16 14.69
N PRO A 61 13.06 -11.63 13.56
CA PRO A 61 12.56 -12.04 12.25
C PRO A 61 13.14 -13.41 11.85
N ALA A 62 12.28 -14.29 11.36
CA ALA A 62 12.65 -15.46 10.59
C ALA A 62 12.18 -15.26 9.15
N GLN A 63 13.07 -15.45 8.18
CA GLN A 63 12.78 -15.30 6.75
C GLN A 63 12.77 -16.64 6.06
N GLN A 64 11.81 -16.84 5.15
CA GLN A 64 11.75 -18.00 4.27
C GLN A 64 11.54 -17.53 2.83
N CYS A 65 12.04 -18.29 1.87
CA CYS A 65 11.86 -17.95 0.47
C CYS A 65 10.41 -18.19 0.05
N MET A 66 9.93 -17.39 -0.88
CA MET A 66 8.61 -17.58 -1.47
C MET A 66 8.57 -17.06 -2.90
N ARG A 67 7.45 -17.29 -3.58
CA ARG A 67 7.14 -16.68 -4.85
C ARG A 67 5.71 -16.16 -4.82
N ILE A 68 5.47 -14.96 -5.32
CA ILE A 68 4.16 -14.32 -5.35
C ILE A 68 3.73 -14.17 -6.80
N MET A 69 2.57 -14.71 -7.16
CA MET A 69 1.93 -14.47 -8.45
C MET A 69 0.77 -13.50 -8.27
N ILE A 70 0.71 -12.48 -9.11
CA ILE A 70 -0.28 -11.42 -9.09
C ILE A 70 -0.90 -11.34 -10.48
N SER A 71 -2.22 -11.45 -10.58
CA SER A 71 -2.93 -11.26 -11.85
C SER A 71 -2.85 -9.81 -12.34
N ALA A 72 -3.22 -9.53 -13.58
CA ALA A 72 -3.34 -8.15 -14.03
C ALA A 72 -4.44 -7.43 -13.22
N PRO A 73 -4.16 -6.29 -12.56
CA PRO A 73 -5.17 -5.54 -11.83
C PRO A 73 -6.28 -5.04 -12.75
N LEU A 74 -7.53 -5.23 -12.33
CA LEU A 74 -8.71 -4.74 -13.03
C LEU A 74 -9.36 -3.61 -12.23
N ALA A 75 -9.62 -2.47 -12.88
CA ALA A 75 -10.28 -1.34 -12.23
C ALA A 75 -11.70 -1.71 -11.77
N SER A 76 -11.97 -1.58 -10.48
CA SER A 76 -13.32 -1.66 -9.90
C SER A 76 -13.99 -0.29 -9.75
N THR A 77 -13.18 0.75 -9.54
CA THR A 77 -13.57 2.16 -9.67
C THR A 77 -12.42 2.91 -10.35
N CYS A 78 -12.54 4.21 -10.54
CA CYS A 78 -11.50 5.01 -11.19
C CYS A 78 -10.13 4.96 -10.48
N ALA A 79 -10.10 4.73 -9.17
CA ALA A 79 -8.90 4.76 -8.32
C ALA A 79 -8.72 3.46 -7.52
N GLN A 80 -9.60 2.47 -7.70
CA GLN A 80 -9.53 1.20 -7.01
C GLN A 80 -9.48 0.06 -8.02
N TYR A 81 -8.56 -0.87 -7.78
CA TYR A 81 -8.33 -2.04 -8.60
C TYR A 81 -8.48 -3.30 -7.77
N LYS A 82 -8.75 -4.42 -8.46
CA LYS A 82 -8.75 -5.75 -7.88
C LYS A 82 -7.78 -6.65 -8.62
N SER A 83 -7.02 -7.44 -7.87
CA SER A 83 -6.14 -8.45 -8.44
C SER A 83 -6.12 -9.70 -7.59
N ALA A 84 -6.21 -10.87 -8.22
CA ALA A 84 -5.91 -12.12 -7.55
C ALA A 84 -4.41 -12.19 -7.20
N VAL A 85 -4.09 -12.80 -6.07
CA VAL A 85 -2.73 -13.10 -5.65
C VAL A 85 -2.65 -14.51 -5.07
N THR A 86 -1.57 -15.20 -5.39
CA THR A 86 -1.23 -16.50 -4.83
C THR A 86 0.24 -16.49 -4.40
N ALA A 87 0.47 -16.80 -3.13
CA ALA A 87 1.79 -17.02 -2.57
C ALA A 87 2.14 -18.51 -2.65
N PHE A 88 3.38 -18.81 -3.03
CA PHE A 88 3.94 -20.15 -3.15
C PHE A 88 5.15 -20.28 -2.22
N ASP A 89 5.32 -21.44 -1.61
CA ASP A 89 6.51 -21.76 -0.81
C ASP A 89 7.77 -21.98 -1.69
N CYS A 90 8.89 -22.28 -1.03
CA CYS A 90 10.15 -22.61 -1.69
C CYS A 90 10.09 -23.83 -2.64
N ASN A 91 9.11 -24.72 -2.45
CA ASN A 91 8.91 -25.91 -3.28
C ASN A 91 7.93 -25.66 -4.44
N GLY A 92 7.44 -24.42 -4.57
CA GLY A 92 6.47 -24.04 -5.59
C GLY A 92 5.04 -24.51 -5.29
N GLN A 93 4.73 -24.92 -4.06
CA GLN A 93 3.37 -25.24 -3.64
C GLN A 93 2.61 -23.97 -3.28
N PRO A 94 1.38 -23.76 -3.77
CA PRO A 94 0.58 -22.63 -3.37
C PRO A 94 0.20 -22.78 -1.89
N VAL A 95 0.37 -21.74 -1.10
CA VAL A 95 0.13 -21.78 0.36
C VAL A 95 -0.95 -20.81 0.80
N LEU A 96 -0.97 -19.60 0.23
CA LEU A 96 -1.97 -18.57 0.53
C LEU A 96 -2.50 -18.01 -0.78
N ALA A 97 -3.79 -17.73 -0.83
CA ALA A 97 -4.42 -17.08 -1.98
C ALA A 97 -5.50 -16.10 -1.52
N GLY A 98 -5.75 -15.06 -2.31
CA GLY A 98 -6.81 -14.11 -2.05
C GLY A 98 -6.98 -13.11 -3.19
N SER A 99 -7.78 -12.07 -2.93
CA SER A 99 -8.02 -10.99 -3.88
C SER A 99 -7.66 -9.66 -3.23
N MET A 100 -6.64 -9.01 -3.78
CA MET A 100 -6.18 -7.70 -3.35
C MET A 100 -7.19 -6.64 -3.76
N LEU A 101 -7.58 -5.79 -2.80
CA LEU A 101 -8.13 -4.46 -3.06
C LEU A 101 -6.96 -3.48 -3.09
N MET A 102 -6.79 -2.79 -4.22
CA MET A 102 -5.65 -1.93 -4.48
C MET A 102 -6.15 -0.51 -4.73
N ASP A 103 -5.87 0.40 -3.80
CA ASP A 103 -6.25 1.80 -3.91
C ASP A 103 -5.06 2.60 -4.46
N TYR A 104 -5.19 3.08 -5.69
CA TYR A 104 -4.20 3.95 -6.31
C TYR A 104 -4.05 5.23 -5.49
N THR A 105 -2.81 5.59 -5.16
CA THR A 105 -2.50 6.81 -4.41
C THR A 105 -1.88 7.86 -5.32
N ARG A 106 -0.71 7.55 -5.87
CA ARG A 106 0.16 8.53 -6.54
C ARG A 106 1.03 7.90 -7.63
N THR A 107 1.70 8.76 -8.40
CA THR A 107 2.79 8.39 -9.31
C THR A 107 3.97 9.35 -9.23
N TRP A 108 5.18 8.86 -9.51
CA TRP A 108 6.40 9.66 -9.60
C TRP A 108 7.42 9.05 -10.56
N GLN A 109 8.48 9.79 -10.85
CA GLN A 109 9.60 9.31 -11.64
C GLN A 109 10.82 9.02 -10.77
N GLU A 110 11.47 7.91 -11.06
CA GLU A 110 12.73 7.53 -10.45
C GLU A 110 13.82 7.36 -11.49
N SER A 111 15.05 7.68 -11.11
CA SER A 111 16.24 7.44 -11.90
C SER A 111 17.29 6.65 -11.11
N LEU A 112 17.81 5.62 -11.77
CA LEU A 112 19.01 4.91 -11.35
C LEU A 112 20.16 5.40 -12.23
N GLN A 113 21.28 5.80 -11.63
CA GLN A 113 22.42 6.33 -12.39
C GLN A 113 23.30 5.25 -13.01
N ASN A 114 23.35 4.04 -12.44
CA ASN A 114 24.26 2.99 -12.88
C ASN A 114 23.67 1.58 -12.73
N PRO A 115 23.25 0.92 -13.83
CA PRO A 115 23.14 1.48 -15.19
C PRO A 115 22.05 2.57 -15.25
N PRO A 116 22.18 3.57 -16.14
CA PRO A 116 21.14 4.58 -16.34
C PRO A 116 19.79 3.95 -16.68
N LYS A 117 18.83 4.06 -15.77
CA LYS A 117 17.43 3.69 -15.99
C LYS A 117 16.52 4.79 -15.46
N LYS A 118 15.36 4.94 -16.09
CA LYS A 118 14.29 5.79 -15.59
C LYS A 118 13.02 4.97 -15.48
N TYR A 119 12.30 5.14 -14.38
CA TYR A 119 11.05 4.46 -14.12
C TYR A 119 9.94 5.48 -13.87
N GLN A 120 8.73 5.20 -14.36
CA GLN A 120 7.51 5.79 -13.85
C GLN A 120 6.89 4.81 -12.87
N VAL A 121 6.78 5.22 -11.61
CA VAL A 121 6.27 4.39 -10.52
C VAL A 121 4.84 4.76 -10.19
N TYR A 122 3.98 3.76 -9.99
CA TYR A 122 2.59 3.89 -9.58
C TYR A 122 2.39 3.11 -8.29
N ARG A 123 1.94 3.79 -7.24
CA ARG A 123 1.74 3.17 -5.92
C ARG A 123 0.28 2.91 -5.62
N PHE A 124 0.06 1.74 -5.05
CA PHE A 124 -1.21 1.28 -4.53
C PHE A 124 -1.07 0.98 -3.04
N VAL A 125 -2.02 1.45 -2.24
CA VAL A 125 -2.26 0.87 -0.91
C VAL A 125 -3.04 -0.42 -1.09
N VAL A 126 -2.63 -1.49 -0.43
CA VAL A 126 -3.20 -2.83 -0.63
C VAL A 126 -3.82 -3.36 0.65
N LYS A 127 -4.98 -3.99 0.50
CA LYS A 127 -5.69 -4.74 1.55
C LYS A 127 -6.15 -6.07 0.97
N ILE A 128 -6.02 -7.17 1.72
CA ILE A 128 -6.38 -8.50 1.24
C ILE A 128 -6.79 -9.44 2.38
N ASP A 129 -7.82 -10.25 2.13
CA ASP A 129 -8.14 -11.42 2.93
C ASP A 129 -7.58 -12.67 2.23
N MET A 130 -6.63 -13.34 2.87
CA MET A 130 -5.96 -14.54 2.34
C MET A 130 -6.45 -15.80 3.04
N SER A 131 -6.66 -16.88 2.28
CA SER A 131 -6.99 -18.22 2.77
C SER A 131 -5.93 -19.24 2.36
N LEU A 132 -5.94 -20.42 2.98
CA LEU A 132 -5.06 -21.51 2.59
C LEU A 132 -5.39 -21.93 1.15
N ALA A 133 -4.35 -22.04 0.32
CA ALA A 133 -4.51 -22.72 -0.95
C ALA A 133 -4.64 -24.23 -0.67
N GLY A 134 -5.73 -24.84 -1.14
CA GLY A 134 -6.19 -26.16 -0.68
C GLY A 134 -5.16 -27.29 -0.76
N GLY A 135 -5.17 -28.18 0.24
CA GLY A 135 -4.41 -29.44 0.26
C GLY A 135 -3.01 -29.37 0.86
N VAL A 136 -2.57 -28.21 1.36
CA VAL A 136 -1.22 -28.00 1.93
C VAL A 136 -1.30 -27.83 3.44
N GLY A 137 -0.32 -28.39 4.17
CA GLY A 137 -0.17 -28.13 5.61
C GLY A 137 0.15 -26.64 5.86
N LEU A 138 -0.22 -26.12 7.04
CA LEU A 138 0.03 -24.73 7.40
C LEU A 138 1.55 -24.46 7.44
N PRO A 139 2.10 -23.62 6.54
CA PRO A 139 3.52 -23.28 6.61
C PRO A 139 3.79 -22.37 7.82
N SER A 140 5.02 -22.38 8.35
CA SER A 140 5.40 -21.61 9.55
C SER A 140 5.30 -20.08 9.39
N PHE A 141 5.15 -19.59 8.17
CA PHE A 141 4.98 -18.17 7.84
C PHE A 141 3.54 -17.78 7.51
N ALA A 142 2.60 -18.73 7.51
CA ALA A 142 1.19 -18.41 7.43
C ALA A 142 0.62 -18.24 8.84
N PRO A 143 -0.27 -17.25 9.06
CA PRO A 143 -1.00 -17.10 10.30
C PRO A 143 -1.79 -18.38 10.63
N THR A 144 -1.76 -18.74 11.90
CA THR A 144 -2.50 -19.89 12.46
C THR A 144 -4.01 -19.74 12.41
N CYS A 145 -4.54 -18.55 12.10
CA CYS A 145 -5.96 -18.32 11.86
C CYS A 145 -6.44 -18.82 10.49
N VAL A 146 -5.55 -18.94 9.49
CA VAL A 146 -5.92 -19.25 8.10
C VAL A 146 -6.68 -20.60 7.92
N PRO A 147 -6.43 -21.66 8.70
CA PRO A 147 -7.22 -22.89 8.62
C PRO A 147 -8.69 -22.74 9.04
N THR A 148 -9.03 -21.72 9.83
CA THR A 148 -10.38 -21.53 10.40
C THR A 148 -11.08 -20.28 9.88
N THR A 149 -10.33 -19.34 9.31
CA THR A 149 -10.81 -18.06 8.75
C THR A 149 -9.85 -17.54 7.68
N THR A 150 -10.16 -16.42 7.02
CA THR A 150 -9.18 -15.65 6.27
C THR A 150 -8.26 -14.85 7.20
N ALA A 151 -7.02 -14.61 6.76
CA ALA A 151 -6.09 -13.67 7.38
C ALA A 151 -6.07 -12.35 6.60
N PHE A 152 -6.36 -11.25 7.29
CA PHE A 152 -6.31 -9.90 6.73
C PHE A 152 -4.88 -9.37 6.68
N TYR A 153 -4.37 -9.05 5.49
CA TYR A 153 -3.10 -8.36 5.29
C TYR A 153 -3.33 -6.97 4.71
N TYR A 154 -2.40 -6.06 5.01
CA TYR A 154 -2.36 -4.72 4.45
C TYR A 154 -0.93 -4.25 4.17
N GLY A 155 -0.77 -3.25 3.31
CA GLY A 155 0.52 -2.66 2.99
C GLY A 155 0.48 -1.88 1.67
N TYR A 156 1.45 -2.08 0.78
CA TYR A 156 1.52 -1.39 -0.51
C TYR A 156 2.03 -2.28 -1.64
N MET A 157 1.73 -1.87 -2.86
CA MET A 157 2.26 -2.42 -4.09
C MET A 157 2.64 -1.30 -5.05
N ASP A 158 3.82 -1.43 -5.66
CA ASP A 158 4.30 -0.52 -6.69
C ASP A 158 4.41 -1.24 -8.03
N TYR A 159 4.04 -0.53 -9.11
CA TYR A 159 4.42 -0.88 -10.47
C TYR A 159 5.38 0.19 -11.01
N ALA A 160 6.56 -0.23 -11.44
CA ALA A 160 7.59 0.64 -12.00
C ALA A 160 7.79 0.30 -13.48
N PHE A 161 7.38 1.21 -14.36
CA PHE A 161 7.55 1.06 -15.81
C PHE A 161 8.84 1.72 -16.27
N ASP A 162 9.76 0.95 -16.85
CA ASP A 162 10.98 1.45 -17.46
C ASP A 162 10.65 2.35 -18.66
N CYS A 163 11.03 3.62 -18.57
CA CYS A 163 10.76 4.64 -19.58
C CYS A 163 11.39 4.35 -20.94
N ALA A 164 12.45 3.55 -21.00
CA ALA A 164 13.18 3.26 -22.23
C ALA A 164 12.71 1.97 -22.91
N THR A 165 12.26 0.98 -22.14
CA THR A 165 11.88 -0.33 -22.68
C THR A 165 10.38 -0.61 -22.62
N GLY A 166 9.63 0.10 -21.77
CA GLY A 166 8.23 -0.20 -21.44
C GLY A 166 8.07 -1.44 -20.56
N GLY A 167 9.17 -2.07 -20.13
CA GLY A 167 9.13 -3.20 -19.20
C GLY A 167 8.60 -2.77 -17.84
N ALA A 168 7.86 -3.65 -17.16
CA ALA A 168 7.35 -3.40 -15.83
C ALA A 168 8.09 -4.24 -14.79
N GLU A 169 8.54 -3.57 -13.73
CA GLU A 169 8.98 -4.18 -12.47
C GLU A 169 7.92 -3.88 -11.39
N ALA A 170 7.92 -4.62 -10.29
CA ALA A 170 6.97 -4.39 -9.21
C ALA A 170 7.56 -4.73 -7.86
N ALA A 171 7.06 -4.07 -6.81
CA ALA A 171 7.35 -4.39 -5.41
C ALA A 171 6.04 -4.53 -4.64
N LEU A 172 6.01 -5.40 -3.64
CA LEU A 172 4.87 -5.70 -2.78
C LEU A 172 5.36 -5.88 -1.36
N VAL A 173 4.70 -5.20 -0.43
CA VAL A 173 4.84 -5.42 1.01
C VAL A 173 3.44 -5.60 1.59
N LEU A 174 3.19 -6.77 2.17
CA LEU A 174 1.95 -7.10 2.88
C LEU A 174 2.28 -7.51 4.31
N PHE A 175 1.43 -7.13 5.25
CA PHE A 175 1.62 -7.42 6.66
C PHE A 175 0.31 -7.80 7.33
N HIS A 176 0.40 -8.83 8.18
CA HIS A 176 -0.64 -9.29 9.08
C HIS A 176 -0.14 -9.10 10.51
N ASN A 177 -0.72 -8.11 11.19
CA ASN A 177 -0.43 -7.82 12.58
C ASN A 177 -1.07 -8.88 13.50
N CYS A 178 -0.77 -8.82 14.79
CA CYS A 178 -1.24 -9.81 15.75
C CYS A 178 -2.66 -9.56 16.26
N ASP A 179 -3.10 -10.50 17.09
CA ASP A 179 -4.50 -10.65 17.50
C ASP A 179 -5.15 -9.36 18.02
N ASN A 180 -4.46 -8.52 18.78
CA ASN A 180 -5.09 -7.31 19.32
C ASN A 180 -5.45 -6.27 18.25
N PHE A 181 -4.74 -6.26 17.13
CA PHE A 181 -4.98 -5.32 16.02
C PHE A 181 -5.97 -5.89 15.00
N ILE A 182 -6.01 -7.21 14.82
CA ILE A 182 -6.76 -7.84 13.71
C ILE A 182 -7.84 -8.81 14.21
N HIS A 183 -7.68 -9.43 15.38
CA HIS A 183 -8.60 -10.43 15.95
C HIS A 183 -9.25 -9.99 17.27
N HIS A 184 -9.26 -8.69 17.57
CA HIS A 184 -9.97 -8.12 18.72
C HIS A 184 -11.45 -8.54 18.75
N PRO A 185 -12.16 -8.57 19.90
CA PRO A 185 -13.60 -8.86 19.94
C PRO A 185 -14.51 -8.00 19.05
N LEU A 186 -14.02 -6.84 18.59
CA LEU A 186 -14.71 -5.94 17.64
C LEU A 186 -14.16 -6.06 16.21
N SER A 187 -13.44 -7.14 15.92
CA SER A 187 -13.03 -7.57 14.59
C SER A 187 -14.14 -8.35 13.91
N SER A 188 -14.12 -8.40 12.58
CA SER A 188 -14.91 -9.36 11.80
C SER A 188 -14.49 -10.81 12.01
N THR A 189 -13.28 -11.05 12.52
CA THR A 189 -12.69 -12.37 12.77
C THR A 189 -12.12 -12.42 14.19
N PRO A 190 -12.97 -12.33 15.24
CA PRO A 190 -12.50 -12.25 16.62
C PRO A 190 -11.88 -13.58 17.07
N GLY A 191 -10.85 -13.51 17.90
CA GLY A 191 -10.22 -14.69 18.50
C GLY A 191 -8.79 -14.46 18.97
N THR A 192 -8.17 -15.53 19.44
CA THR A 192 -6.73 -15.56 19.76
C THR A 192 -6.11 -16.66 18.92
N PHE A 193 -5.32 -16.27 17.92
CA PHE A 193 -4.79 -17.19 16.93
C PHE A 193 -3.27 -17.23 17.00
N HIS A 194 -2.61 -16.07 17.07
CA HIS A 194 -1.16 -15.95 17.05
C HIS A 194 -0.68 -14.87 18.03
N PRO A 195 -0.74 -15.17 19.35
CA PRO A 195 -0.32 -14.23 20.37
C PRO A 195 1.17 -13.93 20.23
N GLY A 196 1.52 -12.66 20.03
CA GLY A 196 2.91 -12.21 19.94
C GLY A 196 3.62 -12.55 18.63
N THR A 197 2.89 -12.97 17.58
CA THR A 197 3.46 -13.26 16.27
C THR A 197 2.79 -12.39 15.20
N THR A 198 3.59 -11.93 14.24
CA THR A 198 3.14 -11.16 13.07
C THR A 198 3.82 -11.70 11.82
N TYR A 199 3.23 -11.44 10.66
CA TYR A 199 3.66 -12.05 9.40
C TYR A 199 3.74 -10.98 8.31
N ALA A 200 4.74 -11.04 7.45
CA ALA A 200 4.82 -10.22 6.24
C ALA A 200 5.14 -11.06 5.02
N LEU A 201 4.62 -10.64 3.88
CA LEU A 201 5.00 -11.13 2.56
C LEU A 201 5.65 -9.97 1.81
N VAL A 202 6.91 -10.15 1.40
CA VAL A 202 7.69 -9.10 0.74
C VAL A 202 8.25 -9.60 -0.57
N ALA A 203 8.09 -8.83 -1.63
CA ALA A 203 8.69 -9.11 -2.93
C ALA A 203 9.05 -7.80 -3.66
N PRO A 204 10.10 -7.78 -4.51
CA PRO A 204 10.95 -8.90 -4.83
C PRO A 204 11.93 -9.22 -3.70
N SER A 205 12.45 -10.45 -3.62
CA SER A 205 13.64 -10.77 -2.83
C SER A 205 14.46 -11.77 -3.62
N THR A 206 15.62 -11.33 -4.10
CA THR A 206 16.51 -12.11 -4.97
C THR A 206 17.91 -12.15 -4.39
N THR A 207 18.78 -13.02 -4.90
CA THR A 207 20.20 -12.98 -4.54
C THR A 207 20.88 -11.68 -4.98
N ALA A 208 20.42 -11.07 -6.08
CA ALA A 208 20.97 -9.82 -6.61
C ALA A 208 20.49 -8.58 -5.86
N ASN A 209 19.24 -8.59 -5.38
CA ASN A 209 18.69 -7.55 -4.50
C ASN A 209 17.87 -8.21 -3.37
N PRO A 210 18.53 -8.68 -2.28
CA PRO A 210 17.84 -9.35 -1.21
C PRO A 210 17.12 -8.34 -0.32
N PHE A 211 15.94 -8.74 0.17
CA PHE A 211 15.25 -8.06 1.24
C PHE A 211 15.70 -8.60 2.59
N LEU A 212 16.20 -7.71 3.44
CA LEU A 212 16.62 -8.04 4.80
C LEU A 212 15.60 -7.50 5.79
N ALA A 213 14.97 -8.40 6.55
CA ALA A 213 14.09 -8.02 7.63
C ALA A 213 14.84 -7.18 8.66
N GLY A 214 14.20 -6.14 9.20
CA GLY A 214 14.91 -5.20 10.06
C GLY A 214 13.98 -4.27 10.83
N ALA A 215 14.56 -3.67 11.87
CA ALA A 215 13.87 -2.81 12.82
C ALA A 215 14.42 -1.38 12.70
N VAL A 216 13.99 -0.66 11.67
CA VAL A 216 14.37 0.73 11.44
C VAL A 216 13.27 1.64 11.97
N ILE A 217 13.61 2.70 12.68
CA ILE A 217 12.63 3.69 13.13
C ILE A 217 12.24 4.56 11.92
N PRO A 218 10.93 4.71 11.62
CA PRO A 218 10.49 5.56 10.51
C PRO A 218 10.78 7.04 10.79
N PRO A 219 11.14 7.83 9.77
CA PRO A 219 11.52 9.23 9.94
C PRO A 219 10.33 10.10 10.36
N GLY A 220 10.49 11.09 11.22
CA GLY A 220 9.44 12.09 11.51
C GLY A 220 9.68 13.40 10.76
N GLY A 221 8.70 14.30 10.73
CA GLY A 221 8.91 15.64 10.21
C GLY A 221 7.64 16.40 9.81
N SER A 222 7.83 17.59 9.25
CA SER A 222 6.77 18.39 8.64
C SER A 222 6.29 17.72 7.35
N LEU A 223 4.98 17.68 7.15
CA LEU A 223 4.41 17.22 5.89
C LEU A 223 4.48 18.36 4.90
N THR A 224 5.14 18.12 3.77
CA THR A 224 5.24 19.10 2.68
C THR A 224 4.72 18.49 1.40
N ALA A 225 3.78 19.19 0.76
CA ALA A 225 3.20 18.75 -0.51
C ALA A 225 2.45 17.40 -0.37
N GLU A 226 1.88 16.91 -1.49
CA GLU A 226 0.95 15.76 -1.60
C GLU A 226 -0.52 16.07 -1.35
N ALA A 227 -1.37 15.07 -1.12
CA ALA A 227 -2.81 15.26 -1.14
C ALA A 227 -3.61 14.21 -0.36
N VAL A 228 -4.89 14.54 -0.20
CA VAL A 228 -5.93 13.62 0.25
C VAL A 228 -6.97 13.48 -0.84
N ARG A 229 -7.61 12.31 -0.92
CA ARG A 229 -8.60 12.03 -1.97
C ARG A 229 -9.76 11.20 -1.45
N ASN A 230 -10.95 11.53 -1.96
CA ASN A 230 -12.16 10.74 -1.81
C ASN A 230 -12.21 9.68 -2.92
N VAL A 231 -12.44 8.42 -2.54
CA VAL A 231 -12.56 7.27 -3.46
C VAL A 231 -14.00 6.85 -3.84
N PRO A 232 -15.12 7.40 -3.30
CA PRO A 232 -16.44 6.81 -3.48
C PRO A 232 -17.08 7.03 -4.88
N SER A 233 -16.28 7.31 -5.90
CA SER A 233 -16.80 7.28 -7.28
C SER A 233 -17.22 5.86 -7.63
N THR A 234 -18.50 5.66 -7.90
CA THR A 234 -19.02 4.41 -8.49
C THR A 234 -18.64 4.28 -9.96
N SER A 235 -18.07 5.33 -10.58
CA SER A 235 -17.58 5.33 -11.94
C SER A 235 -16.18 4.74 -12.02
N THR A 236 -15.95 3.90 -13.03
CA THR A 236 -14.60 3.43 -13.41
C THR A 236 -13.83 4.46 -14.23
N ALA A 237 -14.50 5.48 -14.79
CA ALA A 237 -13.90 6.45 -15.71
C ALA A 237 -13.60 7.81 -15.08
N THR A 238 -14.22 8.13 -13.93
CA THR A 238 -14.17 9.47 -13.34
C THR A 238 -13.74 9.41 -11.89
N CYS A 239 -12.64 10.07 -11.57
CA CYS A 239 -12.14 10.33 -10.23
C CYS A 239 -12.49 11.74 -9.76
N GLN A 240 -12.29 11.98 -8.48
CA GLN A 240 -12.19 13.34 -7.96
C GLN A 240 -10.72 13.72 -7.93
N THR A 241 -10.44 14.96 -8.31
CA THR A 241 -9.12 15.57 -8.14
C THR A 241 -8.77 15.65 -6.65
N GLU A 242 -7.47 15.66 -6.39
CA GLU A 242 -6.91 15.62 -5.05
C GLU A 242 -7.01 16.98 -4.33
N ASP A 243 -7.07 16.96 -3.00
CA ASP A 243 -6.92 18.15 -2.15
C ASP A 243 -5.50 18.20 -1.60
N ILE A 244 -4.70 19.13 -2.12
CA ILE A 244 -3.28 19.24 -1.78
C ILE A 244 -3.12 19.58 -0.30
N ILE A 245 -2.23 18.87 0.39
CA ILE A 245 -1.93 19.14 1.81
C ILE A 245 -1.18 20.47 1.93
N SER A 246 -1.78 21.41 2.66
CA SER A 246 -1.19 22.74 2.88
C SER A 246 -0.28 22.81 4.10
N SER A 247 -0.49 21.93 5.08
CA SER A 247 0.39 21.78 6.24
C SER A 247 0.07 20.50 7.01
N GLY A 248 1.07 19.93 7.67
CA GLY A 248 0.87 18.89 8.67
C GLY A 248 2.19 18.49 9.31
N VAL A 249 2.14 17.53 10.23
CA VAL A 249 3.31 16.96 10.89
C VAL A 249 3.10 15.47 11.11
N MET A 250 4.19 14.71 10.96
CA MET A 250 4.32 13.35 11.45
C MET A 250 5.35 13.31 12.58
N GLY A 251 4.87 13.35 13.82
CA GLY A 251 5.70 13.39 15.02
C GLY A 251 5.95 12.00 15.57
N TYR A 252 7.22 11.63 15.77
CA TYR A 252 7.57 10.41 16.52
C TYR A 252 7.17 10.58 17.99
N ILE A 253 6.52 9.56 18.56
CA ILE A 253 6.12 9.54 19.98
C ILE A 253 7.01 8.57 20.77
N GLY A 254 7.24 7.38 20.22
CA GLY A 254 8.02 6.34 20.86
C GLY A 254 8.07 5.08 20.01
N SER A 255 8.94 4.14 20.37
CA SER A 255 9.01 2.83 19.71
C SER A 255 9.24 1.74 20.73
N GLY A 256 8.71 0.56 20.42
CA GLY A 256 8.85 -0.63 21.23
C GLY A 256 8.26 -1.83 20.51
N CYS A 257 8.37 -3.00 21.11
CA CYS A 257 7.69 -4.17 20.60
C CYS A 257 6.28 -4.21 21.21
N PHE A 258 5.23 -3.94 20.41
CA PHE A 258 3.83 -3.94 20.88
C PHE A 258 3.00 -5.04 20.19
N CYS A 259 2.69 -6.17 20.83
CA CYS A 259 1.64 -7.07 20.32
C CYS A 259 0.46 -7.15 21.26
N SER A 260 0.73 -6.94 22.54
CA SER A 260 -0.27 -7.05 23.57
C SER A 260 0.20 -6.33 24.82
N PRO A 261 -0.73 -5.81 25.64
CA PRO A 261 -0.43 -5.53 27.04
C PRO A 261 -0.05 -6.80 27.83
N THR A 262 -0.19 -8.00 27.25
CA THR A 262 0.31 -9.25 27.85
C THR A 262 1.84 -9.19 28.03
N PRO A 263 2.34 -9.26 29.27
CA PRO A 263 3.78 -9.32 29.53
C PRO A 263 4.43 -10.49 28.79
N GLY A 264 5.51 -10.22 28.05
CA GLY A 264 6.29 -11.24 27.34
C GLY A 264 5.96 -11.43 25.84
N ALA A 265 4.90 -10.81 25.32
CA ALA A 265 4.59 -10.80 23.89
C ALA A 265 5.28 -9.61 23.20
N MET A 266 6.50 -9.81 22.69
CA MET A 266 7.28 -8.76 22.03
C MET A 266 7.28 -9.01 20.50
N PRO A 267 6.53 -8.31 19.64
CA PRO A 267 6.52 -8.58 18.20
C PRO A 267 7.47 -7.58 17.48
N PRO A 268 7.35 -7.23 16.17
CA PRO A 268 8.33 -6.36 15.53
C PRO A 268 8.40 -4.99 16.21
N GLN A 269 9.50 -4.27 15.99
CA GLN A 269 9.64 -2.91 16.47
C GLN A 269 8.58 -2.05 15.77
N LEU A 270 7.61 -1.63 16.57
CA LEU A 270 6.55 -0.72 16.22
C LEU A 270 6.95 0.67 16.70
N SER A 271 6.66 1.67 15.89
CA SER A 271 6.82 3.07 16.27
C SER A 271 5.45 3.72 16.31
N ALA A 272 5.14 4.36 17.43
CA ALA A 272 3.97 5.22 17.57
C ALA A 272 4.30 6.60 17.01
N ARG A 273 3.46 7.08 16.09
CA ARG A 273 3.61 8.38 15.43
C ARG A 273 2.29 9.13 15.46
N ARG A 274 2.35 10.44 15.72
CA ARG A 274 1.21 11.33 15.57
C ARG A 274 1.24 11.92 14.17
N LEU A 275 0.29 11.51 13.33
CA LEU A 275 0.01 12.13 12.05
C LEU A 275 -1.16 13.12 12.21
N PHE A 276 -0.99 14.35 11.76
CA PHE A 276 -2.07 15.31 11.53
C PHE A 276 -1.75 16.24 10.36
N GLY A 277 -2.78 16.71 9.68
CA GLY A 277 -2.63 17.62 8.55
C GLY A 277 -3.95 18.22 8.10
N LYS A 278 -3.86 19.18 7.17
CA LYS A 278 -5.01 19.81 6.52
C LYS A 278 -4.76 20.01 5.04
N GLY A 279 -5.84 19.87 4.27
CA GLY A 279 -5.89 20.22 2.86
C GLY A 279 -5.75 21.73 2.63
N SER A 280 -5.66 22.10 1.37
CA SER A 280 -5.58 23.47 0.87
C SER A 280 -6.95 23.97 0.42
N CYS A 281 -7.82 23.04 0.03
CA CYS A 281 -9.15 23.31 -0.46
C CYS A 281 -10.10 23.72 0.66
N ILE A 282 -11.00 24.66 0.34
CA ILE A 282 -12.06 25.13 1.23
C ILE A 282 -13.38 25.09 0.46
N ASN A 283 -14.39 24.45 1.04
CA ASN A 283 -15.72 24.37 0.45
C ASN A 283 -16.51 25.69 0.61
N ALA A 284 -17.68 25.78 -0.01
CA ALA A 284 -18.51 26.98 0.03
C ALA A 284 -18.92 27.43 1.45
N ALA A 285 -18.89 26.52 2.43
CA ALA A 285 -19.19 26.79 3.83
C ALA A 285 -17.95 27.19 4.65
N GLY A 286 -16.77 27.33 4.03
CA GLY A 286 -15.54 27.75 4.71
C GLY A 286 -14.77 26.61 5.38
N PHE A 287 -15.10 25.35 5.11
CA PHE A 287 -14.43 24.20 5.71
C PHE A 287 -13.51 23.49 4.71
N GLY A 288 -12.32 23.12 5.15
CA GLY A 288 -11.37 22.31 4.38
C GLY A 288 -11.16 20.92 4.98
N THR A 289 -10.51 20.06 4.19
CA THR A 289 -10.16 18.71 4.62
C THR A 289 -9.13 18.75 5.74
N SER A 290 -9.26 17.86 6.73
CA SER A 290 -8.23 17.69 7.76
C SER A 290 -8.27 16.29 8.34
N PHE A 291 -7.12 15.80 8.80
CA PHE A 291 -7.00 14.49 9.40
C PHE A 291 -6.11 14.55 10.64
N GLN A 292 -6.40 13.71 11.62
CA GLN A 292 -5.59 13.54 12.81
C GLN A 292 -5.74 12.12 13.36
N THR A 293 -4.61 11.49 13.63
CA THR A 293 -4.56 10.20 14.33
C THR A 293 -4.96 10.33 15.79
N SER A 294 -5.67 9.34 16.31
CA SER A 294 -6.16 9.33 17.69
C SER A 294 -5.43 8.31 18.56
N ASN A 295 -5.27 8.63 19.85
CA ASN A 295 -4.90 7.64 20.84
C ASN A 295 -6.17 6.92 21.31
N THR A 296 -6.22 5.61 21.16
CA THR A 296 -7.35 4.76 21.53
C THR A 296 -7.03 3.79 22.66
N MET A 297 -5.80 3.81 23.17
CA MET A 297 -5.41 3.05 24.36
C MET A 297 -6.14 3.56 25.61
N PRO A 298 -6.48 2.67 26.56
CA PRO A 298 -6.21 1.23 26.56
C PRO A 298 -7.29 0.38 25.87
N ASN A 299 -8.37 0.99 25.37
CA ASN A 299 -9.52 0.26 24.83
C ASN A 299 -9.19 -0.47 23.52
N PHE A 300 -8.29 0.10 22.71
CA PHE A 300 -7.77 -0.48 21.48
C PHE A 300 -6.25 -0.33 21.44
N PRO A 301 -5.52 -1.15 20.67
CA PRO A 301 -4.05 -1.19 20.74
C PRO A 301 -3.36 0.00 20.06
N TRP A 302 -4.10 0.91 19.42
CA TRP A 302 -3.50 2.03 18.69
C TRP A 302 -3.19 3.22 19.60
N PHE A 303 -1.89 3.52 19.73
CA PHE A 303 -1.37 4.75 20.31
C PHE A 303 -1.01 5.74 19.19
N HIS A 304 -2.02 6.40 18.62
CA HIS A 304 -1.91 7.11 17.33
C HIS A 304 -1.63 6.13 16.17
N MET A 305 -0.84 6.53 15.18
CA MET A 305 -0.42 5.65 14.09
C MET A 305 0.65 4.70 14.58
N MET A 306 0.44 3.41 14.35
CA MET A 306 1.38 2.35 14.65
C MET A 306 2.07 1.98 13.33
N THR A 307 3.39 2.19 13.28
CA THR A 307 4.22 1.91 12.12
C THR A 307 5.12 0.71 12.40
N THR A 308 4.93 -0.39 11.70
CA THR A 308 5.75 -1.59 11.83
C THR A 308 6.93 -1.55 10.87
N ALA A 309 8.14 -1.72 11.40
CA ALA A 309 9.32 -1.93 10.57
C ALA A 309 9.31 -3.32 9.94
N ILE A 310 9.42 -3.38 8.61
CA ILE A 310 9.50 -4.63 7.86
C ILE A 310 10.97 -4.94 7.53
N GLY A 311 11.69 -3.98 6.95
CA GLY A 311 13.08 -4.19 6.56
C GLY A 311 13.51 -3.31 5.42
N ARG A 312 14.49 -3.77 4.64
CA ARG A 312 15.01 -3.04 3.48
C ARG A 312 15.51 -3.94 2.38
N TRP A 313 15.40 -3.48 1.14
CA TRP A 313 16.24 -3.95 0.05
C TRP A 313 17.64 -3.36 0.18
N THR A 314 18.64 -4.02 -0.41
CA THR A 314 20.06 -3.76 -0.07
C THR A 314 20.91 -3.30 -1.23
N THR A 315 20.40 -3.35 -2.46
CA THR A 315 21.18 -3.05 -3.66
C THR A 315 20.37 -2.23 -4.66
N THR A 316 21.04 -1.75 -5.69
CA THR A 316 20.43 -1.05 -6.84
C THR A 316 20.27 -1.94 -8.07
N ALA A 317 20.37 -3.27 -7.92
CA ALA A 317 20.40 -4.17 -9.07
C ALA A 317 19.07 -4.19 -9.84
N ASN A 318 17.95 -4.12 -9.11
CA ASN A 318 16.58 -4.12 -9.64
C ASN A 318 15.68 -3.25 -8.74
N TYR A 319 14.55 -2.78 -9.27
CA TYR A 319 13.54 -2.06 -8.47
C TYR A 319 13.13 -2.91 -7.24
N PRO A 320 12.90 -2.31 -6.05
CA PRO A 320 12.81 -0.87 -5.75
C PRO A 320 14.14 -0.18 -5.40
N GLY A 321 15.29 -0.78 -5.72
CA GLY A 321 16.57 -0.28 -5.21
C GLY A 321 16.69 -0.48 -3.69
N PRO A 322 17.55 0.27 -2.98
CA PRO A 322 17.75 0.14 -1.53
C PRO A 322 16.67 0.87 -0.73
N GLU A 323 15.40 0.56 -0.98
CA GLU A 323 14.25 1.10 -0.24
C GLU A 323 14.13 0.44 1.15
N VAL A 324 13.79 1.22 2.16
CA VAL A 324 13.36 0.75 3.50
C VAL A 324 11.83 0.78 3.54
N ALA A 325 11.23 -0.29 4.04
CA ALA A 325 9.79 -0.47 4.06
C ALA A 325 9.23 -0.57 5.48
N TRP A 326 8.11 0.13 5.69
CA TRP A 326 7.22 -0.01 6.83
C TRP A 326 5.79 -0.24 6.38
N VAL A 327 4.98 -0.73 7.29
CA VAL A 327 3.52 -0.76 7.16
C VAL A 327 2.90 0.05 8.28
N ASP A 328 1.82 0.75 7.96
CA ASP A 328 1.18 1.71 8.86
C ASP A 328 -0.26 1.31 9.10
N GLU A 329 -0.71 1.49 10.34
CA GLU A 329 -2.11 1.42 10.70
C GLU A 329 -2.48 2.50 11.72
N ALA A 330 -3.66 3.12 11.56
CA ALA A 330 -4.07 4.18 12.47
C ALA A 330 -5.59 4.38 12.53
N PRO A 331 -6.15 4.64 13.72
CA PRO A 331 -7.45 5.29 13.85
C PRO A 331 -7.27 6.78 13.58
N VAL A 332 -8.10 7.32 12.69
CA VAL A 332 -8.02 8.69 12.21
C VAL A 332 -9.38 9.37 12.36
N PHE A 333 -9.38 10.56 12.94
CA PHE A 333 -10.47 11.50 12.75
C PHE A 333 -10.25 12.27 11.46
N TYR A 334 -11.15 12.09 10.50
CA TYR A 334 -11.07 12.68 9.17
C TYR A 334 -12.24 13.64 8.98
N ARG A 335 -11.97 14.88 8.61
CA ARG A 335 -12.99 15.84 8.19
C ARG A 335 -12.91 15.96 6.69
N ASP A 336 -13.98 15.56 6.01
CA ASP A 336 -14.08 15.62 4.56
C ASP A 336 -14.49 17.03 4.11
N GLY A 337 -13.61 17.70 3.38
CA GLY A 337 -13.89 18.99 2.76
C GLY A 337 -14.66 18.86 1.43
N CYS A 338 -14.56 17.71 0.75
CA CYS A 338 -15.07 17.48 -0.59
C CYS A 338 -16.58 17.27 -0.63
N THR A 339 -17.13 16.58 0.38
CA THR A 339 -18.55 16.24 0.41
C THR A 339 -19.33 17.34 1.14
N PRO A 340 -20.12 18.18 0.42
CA PRO A 340 -21.00 19.12 1.08
C PRO A 340 -22.06 18.34 1.87
N SER A 341 -22.22 18.64 3.16
CA SER A 341 -23.39 18.11 3.86
C SER A 341 -24.65 18.85 3.42
N SER A 342 -25.79 18.17 3.53
CA SER A 342 -27.11 18.79 3.37
C SER A 342 -27.37 19.93 4.35
N THR A 343 -26.59 20.02 5.44
CA THR A 343 -26.71 21.03 6.50
C THR A 343 -25.65 22.13 6.42
N GLY A 344 -24.76 22.12 5.42
CA GLY A 344 -23.66 23.08 5.29
C GLY A 344 -22.52 22.92 6.32
N THR A 345 -22.58 21.91 7.19
CA THR A 345 -21.51 21.52 8.11
C THR A 345 -20.57 20.48 7.47
N PRO A 346 -19.27 20.47 7.76
CA PRO A 346 -18.37 19.48 7.18
C PRO A 346 -18.69 18.09 7.75
N GLN A 347 -18.62 17.06 6.90
CA GLN A 347 -18.79 15.69 7.38
C GLN A 347 -17.50 15.25 8.08
N ALA A 348 -17.62 14.80 9.32
CA ALA A 348 -16.52 14.24 10.08
C ALA A 348 -16.70 12.73 10.19
N TYR A 349 -15.58 12.01 10.16
CA TYR A 349 -15.50 10.57 10.18
C TYR A 349 -14.52 10.10 11.23
N GLY A 350 -14.86 9.00 11.88
CA GLY A 350 -13.86 8.13 12.48
C GLY A 350 -13.57 7.04 11.45
N GLU A 351 -12.29 6.76 11.24
CA GLU A 351 -11.86 5.76 10.26
C GLU A 351 -10.67 4.98 10.78
N VAL A 352 -10.48 3.77 10.25
CA VAL A 352 -9.22 3.02 10.41
C VAL A 352 -8.53 2.95 9.08
N PHE A 353 -7.31 3.48 9.04
CA PHE A 353 -6.44 3.52 7.88
C PHE A 353 -5.36 2.44 7.97
N TYR A 354 -5.02 1.88 6.82
CA TYR A 354 -3.89 0.97 6.64
C TYR A 354 -3.08 1.40 5.43
N GLY A 355 -1.81 1.03 5.39
CA GLY A 355 -0.98 1.17 4.20
C GLY A 355 0.49 0.99 4.49
N GLY A 356 1.34 1.80 3.85
CA GLY A 356 2.79 1.65 3.95
C GLY A 356 3.55 2.96 3.91
N SER A 357 4.74 2.93 4.49
CA SER A 357 5.72 4.00 4.35
C SER A 357 7.00 3.46 3.74
N THR A 358 7.69 4.30 2.98
CA THR A 358 8.98 3.97 2.38
C THR A 358 10.02 5.07 2.59
N LEU A 359 11.30 4.69 2.55
CA LEU A 359 12.45 5.59 2.60
C LEU A 359 13.52 5.11 1.62
N GLY A 360 14.04 6.00 0.80
CA GLY A 360 15.11 5.72 -0.15
C GLY A 360 14.58 5.11 -1.45
N GLY A 361 15.27 4.08 -1.94
CA GLY A 361 15.04 3.55 -3.28
C GLY A 361 15.93 4.21 -4.32
N TYR A 362 15.43 4.41 -5.54
CA TYR A 362 16.14 5.17 -6.57
C TYR A 362 15.93 6.68 -6.40
N THR A 363 16.73 7.49 -7.12
CA THR A 363 16.63 8.95 -7.00
C THR A 363 15.34 9.42 -7.64
N ILE A 364 14.56 10.22 -6.94
CA ILE A 364 13.32 10.76 -7.51
C ILE A 364 13.64 11.96 -8.41
N ASP A 365 13.19 11.88 -9.66
CA ASP A 365 13.29 12.96 -10.63
C ASP A 365 12.17 13.97 -10.35
N GLN A 366 12.53 15.20 -9.95
CA GLN A 366 11.57 16.30 -9.81
C GLN A 366 11.14 16.79 -11.20
N VAL A 367 10.02 16.30 -11.71
CA VAL A 367 9.50 16.72 -13.03
C VAL A 367 8.20 17.50 -12.87
N GLY A 368 8.33 18.75 -12.38
CA GLY A 368 7.18 19.63 -12.12
C GLY A 368 6.24 19.12 -11.02
N GLY A 369 5.40 20.00 -10.49
CA GLY A 369 4.47 19.64 -9.41
C GLY A 369 5.05 19.77 -8.00
N PRO A 370 4.37 19.21 -6.97
CA PRO A 370 4.80 19.28 -5.58
C PRO A 370 6.18 18.65 -5.37
N VAL A 371 6.99 19.21 -4.46
CA VAL A 371 8.31 18.66 -4.12
C VAL A 371 8.13 17.24 -3.59
N LEU A 372 8.54 16.24 -4.36
CA LEU A 372 8.56 14.85 -3.92
C LEU A 372 9.83 14.57 -3.10
N THR A 373 9.74 13.67 -2.15
CA THR A 373 10.89 13.21 -1.37
C THR A 373 11.05 11.71 -1.57
N ASP A 374 12.19 11.13 -1.24
CA ASP A 374 12.36 9.67 -1.21
C ASP A 374 11.67 9.03 0.02
N LYS A 375 10.67 9.70 0.60
CA LYS A 375 10.05 9.34 1.87
C LYS A 375 8.54 9.51 1.79
N PHE A 376 7.85 8.38 1.74
CA PHE A 376 6.42 8.36 1.52
C PHE A 376 5.69 7.69 2.68
N THR A 377 4.45 8.11 2.90
CA THR A 377 3.46 7.39 3.70
C THR A 377 2.14 7.40 2.96
N ASP A 378 1.63 6.24 2.59
CA ASP A 378 0.42 6.07 1.80
C ASP A 378 -0.59 5.26 2.58
N LEU A 379 -1.77 5.82 2.83
CA LEU A 379 -2.80 5.22 3.66
C LEU A 379 -4.14 5.23 2.94
N ALA A 380 -4.88 4.14 3.09
CA ALA A 380 -6.26 4.01 2.64
C ALA A 380 -7.15 3.59 3.81
N SER A 381 -8.32 4.21 3.92
CA SER A 381 -9.29 3.78 4.92
C SER A 381 -9.85 2.39 4.60
N ASN A 382 -10.16 1.63 5.64
CA ASN A 382 -10.83 0.33 5.53
C ASN A 382 -12.24 0.40 6.09
N THR A 383 -12.39 1.07 7.23
CA THR A 383 -13.71 1.39 7.80
C THR A 383 -13.86 2.90 7.90
N SER A 384 -15.09 3.36 7.66
CA SER A 384 -15.50 4.75 7.83
C SER A 384 -16.88 4.81 8.48
N TRP A 385 -17.04 5.66 9.49
CA TRP A 385 -18.35 6.00 10.06
C TRP A 385 -18.42 7.49 10.35
N GLN A 386 -19.62 8.07 10.19
CA GLN A 386 -19.84 9.49 10.40
C GLN A 386 -19.94 9.81 11.90
N VAL A 387 -19.18 10.81 12.37
CA VAL A 387 -19.19 11.32 13.76
C VAL A 387 -20.32 12.35 13.89
N PRO A 388 -21.09 12.36 15.00
CA PRO A 388 -20.88 11.65 16.27
C PRO A 388 -21.52 10.25 16.36
N GLY A 389 -21.84 9.60 15.23
CA GLY A 389 -22.35 8.24 15.24
C GLY A 389 -21.38 7.24 15.91
N PRO A 390 -21.90 6.15 16.49
CA PRO A 390 -21.05 5.13 17.09
C PRO A 390 -20.20 4.43 16.01
N PRO A 391 -19.02 3.91 16.37
CA PRO A 391 -18.26 3.04 15.47
C PRO A 391 -19.10 1.78 15.15
N PRO A 392 -18.93 1.18 13.97
CA PRO A 392 -19.64 -0.05 13.64
C PRO A 392 -19.14 -1.20 14.52
N ASN A 393 -19.97 -2.23 14.67
CA ASN A 393 -19.66 -3.39 15.52
C ASN A 393 -18.40 -4.13 15.06
N THR A 394 -18.05 -4.04 13.79
CA THR A 394 -16.83 -4.58 13.19
C THR A 394 -16.15 -3.52 12.34
N PHE A 395 -14.89 -3.19 12.67
CA PHE A 395 -14.15 -2.15 11.95
C PHE A 395 -12.67 -2.50 11.67
N MET A 396 -12.29 -3.73 12.01
CA MET A 396 -10.98 -4.33 11.75
C MET A 396 -11.17 -5.80 11.35
N GLY A 397 -10.14 -6.43 10.80
CA GLY A 397 -10.09 -7.88 10.63
C GLY A 397 -10.38 -8.45 9.24
N ASN A 398 -11.04 -7.70 8.35
CA ASN A 398 -11.28 -8.09 6.96
C ASN A 398 -11.16 -6.87 6.03
N VAL A 399 -11.03 -7.14 4.73
CA VAL A 399 -11.09 -6.11 3.68
C VAL A 399 -12.47 -5.48 3.64
N LEU A 400 -12.48 -4.15 3.75
CA LEU A 400 -13.67 -3.32 3.64
C LEU A 400 -13.43 -2.17 2.63
N PRO A 401 -14.51 -1.57 2.08
CA PRO A 401 -14.39 -0.53 1.06
C PRO A 401 -13.63 0.71 1.55
N THR A 402 -12.76 1.22 0.69
CA THR A 402 -12.04 2.47 0.92
C THR A 402 -12.92 3.68 0.68
N ARG A 403 -12.84 4.67 1.57
CA ARG A 403 -13.53 5.95 1.40
C ARG A 403 -12.56 7.10 1.15
N HIS A 404 -11.48 7.15 1.91
CA HIS A 404 -10.52 8.24 1.91
C HIS A 404 -9.10 7.70 1.79
N LEU A 405 -8.26 8.47 1.12
CA LEU A 405 -6.83 8.26 1.00
C LEU A 405 -6.10 9.42 1.66
N ILE A 406 -5.02 9.10 2.37
CA ILE A 406 -4.06 10.07 2.89
C ILE A 406 -2.71 9.64 2.36
N TYR A 407 -2.09 10.48 1.55
CA TYR A 407 -0.73 10.26 1.08
C TYR A 407 0.12 11.46 1.46
N VAL A 408 1.14 11.10 2.26
CA VAL A 408 2.22 11.80 2.99
C VAL A 408 3.65 11.94 2.45
N ASN A 409 4.24 13.14 2.30
CA ASN A 409 5.69 13.31 2.03
C ASN A 409 6.35 13.63 3.35
N LEU A 410 7.50 12.99 3.62
CA LEU A 410 8.30 13.30 4.80
C LEU A 410 9.55 14.06 4.38
N PRO A 411 10.00 15.05 5.17
CA PRO A 411 11.09 15.95 4.78
C PRO A 411 12.45 15.24 4.78
#